data_AF-W2H8M8-F1
#
_entry.id   AF-W2H8M8-F1
#
_cell.length_a   1.000
_cell.length_b   1.000
_cell.length_c   1.000
_cell.angle_alpha   90.00
_cell.angle_beta   90.00
_cell.angle_gamma   90.00
#
_symmetry.space_group_name_H-M   'P 1'
#
loop_
_entity.id
_entity.type
_entity.pdbx_description
1 polymer ?
#
loop_
_entity_poly.entity_id
_entity_poly.type
_entity_poly.pdbx_seq_one_letter_code
_entity_poly.pdbx_strand_id
1 'polypeptide(L)'
;MPNAISWRTVCTELKENDILIIIECLKAFKIGKSQAIFCTLCALPTPHLMCYKILNCHCTLCKQTAPYAKCPRRAQKVVYLDRKVASLFELGEHVARAIPPHSHNLTPAQKDFAKQIGMEAARIHTAMLLHFGLRPSQLPALQKVQNVVCYYRRTKLGGNDTTAAIVEAVQRLAFNGGEEEHDPFTFGWDVDREGKLVVGNGSDEKSFLVGFSTKALLHQASRDPSTFIFHVDATYKTNQVSYPVFVVGITDIARKFPLLALLVTSQQQECHYAKAFAAIRWIYSKVLGEQFRAAYVMGTLMLPRTILLLQNSEVIASMIISYAIIT
;
A
#
# COMPACT_ATOMS: atom_id res chain seq x y z
N MET A 1 11.20 3.44 56.94
CA MET A 1 10.15 3.41 55.90
C MET A 1 10.74 4.02 54.63
N PRO A 2 10.73 3.34 53.46
CA PRO A 2 11.32 3.94 52.27
C PRO A 2 10.49 5.18 51.87
N ASN A 3 11.16 6.33 51.79
CA ASN A 3 10.56 7.63 51.51
C ASN A 3 9.63 7.56 50.30
N ALA A 4 8.36 7.96 50.49
CA ALA A 4 7.40 8.09 49.40
C ALA A 4 7.97 9.09 48.37
N ILE A 5 8.32 8.56 47.20
CA ILE A 5 8.81 9.38 46.09
C ILE A 5 7.64 10.28 45.65
N SER A 6 7.77 11.59 45.86
CA SER A 6 6.75 12.57 45.47
C SER A 6 6.79 12.79 43.96
N TRP A 7 5.88 12.13 43.25
CA TRP A 7 5.69 12.32 41.82
C TRP A 7 4.83 13.56 41.57
N ARG A 8 5.25 14.42 40.64
CA ARG A 8 4.46 15.56 40.18
C ARG A 8 3.47 15.09 39.12
N THR A 9 2.19 15.41 39.30
CA THR A 9 1.15 15.13 38.30
C THR A 9 1.33 16.02 37.07
N VAL A 10 1.34 15.41 35.89
CA VAL A 10 1.30 16.12 34.59
C VAL A 10 -0.12 16.14 34.05
N CYS A 11 -0.78 14.98 34.03
CA CYS A 11 -2.18 14.86 33.62
C CYS A 11 -2.81 13.62 34.23
N THR A 12 -4.13 13.64 34.41
CA THR A 12 -4.91 12.54 34.99
C THR A 12 -6.07 12.16 34.08
N GLU A 13 -6.32 10.86 33.97
CA GLU A 13 -7.52 10.28 33.33
C GLU A 13 -7.78 10.72 31.87
N LEU A 14 -6.71 10.87 31.08
CA LEU A 14 -6.83 11.11 29.63
C LEU A 14 -6.88 9.81 28.85
N LYS A 15 -7.37 9.84 27.60
CA LYS A 15 -7.26 8.67 26.72
C LYS A 15 -5.79 8.33 26.50
N GLU A 16 -5.50 7.03 26.35
CA GLU A 16 -4.12 6.58 26.21
C GLU A 16 -3.36 7.26 25.06
N ASN A 17 -4.05 7.53 23.94
CA ASN A 17 -3.48 8.21 22.78
C ASN A 17 -3.08 9.66 23.08
N ASP A 18 -3.87 10.39 23.86
CA ASP A 18 -3.58 11.79 24.19
C ASP A 18 -2.33 11.89 25.07
N ILE A 19 -2.13 10.92 25.97
CA ILE A 19 -0.92 10.83 26.80
C ILE A 19 0.31 10.46 25.98
N LEU A 20 0.16 9.63 24.94
CA LEU A 20 1.26 9.37 24.02
C LEU A 20 1.72 10.64 23.30
N ILE A 21 0.78 11.51 22.90
CA ILE A 21 1.12 12.81 22.30
C ILE A 21 1.90 13.67 23.29
N ILE A 22 1.45 13.75 24.55
CA ILE A 22 2.16 14.51 25.60
C ILE A 22 3.58 13.96 25.81
N ILE A 23 3.75 12.62 25.88
CA ILE A 23 5.06 11.99 26.02
C ILE A 23 5.97 12.27 24.81
N GLU A 24 5.41 12.31 23.60
CA GLU A 24 6.15 12.64 22.36
C GLU A 24 6.62 14.11 22.34
N CYS A 25 5.92 15.02 23.02
CA CYS A 25 6.34 16.41 23.21
C CYS A 25 7.44 16.60 24.26
N LEU A 26 7.69 15.60 25.13
CA LEU A 26 8.76 15.66 26.13
C LEU A 26 10.11 15.22 25.53
N LYS A 27 11.21 15.47 26.25
CA LYS A 27 12.52 14.93 25.85
C LYS A 27 12.48 13.40 25.84
N ALA A 28 13.24 12.79 24.94
CA ALA A 28 13.18 11.35 24.70
C ALA A 28 13.24 10.51 25.98
N PHE A 29 12.30 9.57 26.11
CA PHE A 29 12.21 8.59 27.20
C PHE A 29 12.31 7.16 26.66
N LYS A 30 12.82 6.24 27.48
CA LYS A 30 12.80 4.80 27.23
C LYS A 30 12.08 4.08 28.37
N ILE A 31 11.31 3.05 28.05
CA ILE A 31 10.67 2.20 29.06
C ILE A 31 11.76 1.45 29.83
N GLY A 32 11.83 1.70 31.14
CA GLY A 32 12.71 0.98 32.05
C GLY A 32 12.01 -0.17 32.79
N LYS A 33 10.72 0.01 33.12
CA LYS A 33 9.91 -0.99 33.82
C LYS A 33 8.47 -0.91 33.33
N SER A 34 7.82 -2.06 33.18
CA SER A 34 6.40 -2.17 32.84
C SER A 34 5.82 -3.34 33.62
N GLN A 35 4.82 -3.10 34.46
CA GLN A 35 4.17 -4.14 35.27
C GLN A 35 2.67 -3.87 35.38
N ALA A 36 1.88 -4.95 35.36
CA ALA A 36 0.47 -4.92 35.67
C ALA A 36 0.29 -5.31 37.15
N ILE A 37 -0.49 -4.52 37.88
CA ILE A 37 -0.81 -4.72 39.30
C ILE A 37 -2.28 -4.38 39.54
N PHE A 38 -2.84 -4.85 40.65
CA PHE A 38 -4.14 -4.37 41.10
C PHE A 38 -4.09 -2.88 41.39
N CYS A 39 -5.16 -2.18 41.05
CA CYS A 39 -5.23 -0.75 41.24
C CYS A 39 -5.31 -0.42 42.72
N THR A 40 -4.32 0.33 43.20
CA THR A 40 -4.27 0.87 44.56
C THR A 40 -4.60 2.37 44.61
N LEU A 41 -4.93 2.96 43.45
CA LEU A 41 -5.17 4.40 43.29
C LEU A 41 -6.65 4.77 43.22
N CYS A 42 -7.52 3.83 42.84
CA CYS A 42 -8.96 4.07 42.77
C CYS A 42 -9.61 3.57 44.06
N ALA A 43 -10.51 4.36 44.64
CA ALA A 43 -11.33 3.93 45.79
C ALA A 43 -12.54 3.09 45.35
N LEU A 44 -12.38 2.28 44.29
CA LEU A 44 -13.47 1.45 43.76
C LEU A 44 -13.59 0.15 44.57
N PRO A 45 -14.82 -0.31 44.85
CA PRO A 45 -15.05 -1.52 45.62
C PRO A 45 -14.65 -2.81 44.88
N THR A 46 -14.55 -2.77 43.55
CA THR A 46 -14.14 -3.89 42.71
C THR A 46 -12.66 -3.77 42.31
N PRO A 47 -11.83 -4.79 42.60
CA PRO A 47 -10.42 -4.76 42.20
C PRO A 47 -10.30 -4.82 40.68
N HIS A 48 -9.58 -3.86 40.11
CA HIS A 48 -9.27 -3.83 38.69
C HIS A 48 -7.77 -3.73 38.44
N LEU A 49 -7.34 -4.04 37.21
CA LEU A 49 -5.92 -4.00 36.86
C LEU A 49 -5.49 -2.61 36.38
N MET A 50 -4.29 -2.22 36.80
CA MET A 50 -3.57 -1.08 36.26
C MET A 50 -2.17 -1.49 35.80
N CYS A 51 -1.75 -0.97 34.64
CA CYS A 51 -0.39 -1.14 34.17
C CYS A 51 0.40 0.14 34.43
N TYR A 52 1.44 0.07 35.26
CA TYR A 52 2.35 1.19 35.43
C TYR A 52 3.64 0.95 34.61
N LYS A 53 4.08 2.02 33.94
CA LYS A 53 5.31 2.06 33.16
C LYS A 53 6.20 3.17 33.68
N ILE A 54 7.41 2.81 34.10
CA ILE A 54 8.45 3.78 34.47
C ILE A 54 9.29 4.05 33.23
N LEU A 55 9.33 5.32 32.85
CA LEU A 55 10.05 5.88 31.73
C LEU A 55 11.30 6.60 32.25
N ASN A 56 12.47 6.18 31.79
CA ASN A 56 13.75 6.80 32.13
C ASN A 56 14.19 7.72 31.00
N CYS A 57 14.80 8.86 31.34
CA CYS A 57 15.33 9.77 30.34
C CYS A 57 16.35 9.09 29.40
N HIS A 58 16.17 9.28 28.10
CA HIS A 58 17.03 8.82 27.01
C HIS A 58 17.47 10.02 26.12
N CYS A 59 17.39 11.24 26.64
CA CYS A 59 17.81 12.45 25.94
C CYS A 59 19.33 12.43 25.68
N THR A 60 19.73 12.59 24.41
CA THR A 60 21.14 12.64 23.98
C THR A 60 21.89 13.80 24.64
N LEU A 61 21.25 14.96 24.77
CA LEU A 61 21.87 16.12 25.40
C LEU A 61 22.12 15.89 26.89
N CYS A 62 21.18 15.24 27.61
CA CYS A 62 21.41 14.87 29.01
C CYS A 62 22.58 13.89 29.17
N LYS A 63 22.72 12.95 28.22
CA LYS A 63 23.86 12.02 28.17
C LYS A 63 25.18 12.75 27.87
N GLN A 64 25.18 13.79 27.06
CA GLN A 64 26.38 14.58 26.78
C GLN A 64 26.77 15.46 27.98
N THR A 65 25.80 16.08 28.66
CA THR A 65 26.07 16.92 29.84
C THR A 65 26.56 16.11 31.04
N ALA A 66 26.09 14.86 31.19
CA ALA A 66 26.57 13.96 32.22
C ALA A 66 26.77 12.53 31.67
N PRO A 67 27.92 12.25 31.02
CA PRO A 67 28.17 10.96 30.35
C PRO A 67 28.20 9.77 31.29
N TYR A 68 28.66 9.98 32.53
CA TYR A 68 28.88 8.92 33.52
C TYR A 68 27.75 8.83 34.56
N ALA A 69 26.76 9.72 34.54
CA ALA A 69 25.65 9.73 35.48
C ALA A 69 24.30 9.56 34.78
N LYS A 70 23.36 8.86 35.44
CA LYS A 70 22.00 8.74 34.93
C LYS A 70 21.25 10.05 35.17
N CYS A 71 20.56 10.54 34.14
CA CYS A 71 19.68 11.70 34.26
C CYS A 71 18.57 11.41 35.30
N PRO A 72 18.36 12.30 36.29
CA PRO A 72 17.42 12.03 37.39
C PRO A 72 15.95 12.11 36.95
N ARG A 73 15.66 12.76 35.80
CA ARG A 73 14.32 12.80 35.21
C ARG A 73 13.76 11.40 34.92
N ARG A 74 12.59 11.13 35.51
CA ARG A 74 11.75 9.96 35.26
C ARG A 74 10.31 10.40 35.00
N ALA A 75 9.58 9.60 34.23
CA ALA A 75 8.13 9.73 34.09
C ALA A 75 7.46 8.40 34.43
N GLN A 76 6.23 8.46 34.95
CA GLN A 76 5.41 7.30 35.27
C GLN A 76 4.10 7.43 34.50
N LYS A 77 3.85 6.49 33.59
CA LYS A 77 2.55 6.34 32.93
C LYS A 77 1.78 5.23 33.63
N VAL A 78 0.58 5.53 34.10
CA VAL A 78 -0.35 4.56 34.71
C VAL A 78 -1.54 4.40 33.79
N VAL A 79 -1.83 3.18 33.34
CA VAL A 79 -2.97 2.87 32.47
C VAL A 79 -3.98 2.04 33.26
N TYR A 80 -5.22 2.51 33.33
CA TYR A 80 -6.33 1.80 33.95
C TYR A 80 -7.02 0.95 32.88
N LEU A 81 -6.89 -0.38 32.96
CA LEU A 81 -7.28 -1.26 31.87
C LEU A 81 -8.80 -1.27 31.63
N ASP A 82 -9.59 -1.20 32.69
CA ASP A 82 -11.07 -1.24 32.62
C ASP A 82 -11.64 0.04 32.00
N ARG A 83 -11.12 1.21 32.43
CA ARG A 83 -11.61 2.52 32.00
C ARG A 83 -10.97 3.03 30.71
N LYS A 84 -9.93 2.34 30.22
CA LYS A 84 -9.10 2.73 29.04
C LYS A 84 -8.57 4.17 29.10
N VAL A 85 -8.37 4.69 30.31
CA VAL A 85 -7.75 6.00 30.56
C VAL A 85 -6.38 5.80 31.19
N ALA A 86 -5.53 6.80 31.07
CA ALA A 86 -4.21 6.81 31.66
C ALA A 86 -3.92 8.13 32.38
N SER A 87 -2.92 8.11 33.25
CA SER A 87 -2.39 9.27 33.96
C SER A 87 -0.88 9.30 33.80
N LEU A 88 -0.30 10.51 33.78
CA LEU A 88 1.13 10.74 33.62
C LEU A 88 1.67 11.55 34.78
N PHE A 89 2.77 11.09 35.36
CA PHE A 89 3.47 11.75 36.44
C PHE A 89 4.96 11.88 36.11
N GLU A 90 5.63 12.85 36.71
CA GLU A 90 7.04 13.15 36.50
C GLU A 90 7.79 13.29 37.81
N LEU A 91 9.09 13.01 37.76
CA LEU A 91 9.98 13.09 38.90
C LEU A 91 11.36 13.55 38.49
N GLY A 92 11.91 14.49 39.25
CA GLY A 92 13.25 15.04 39.03
C GLY A 92 13.31 15.95 37.81
N GLU A 93 14.48 16.53 37.60
CA GLU A 93 14.74 17.46 36.50
C GLU A 93 15.73 16.87 35.49
N HIS A 94 15.69 17.37 34.26
CA HIS A 94 16.72 17.02 33.28
C HIS A 94 18.04 17.69 33.64
N VAL A 95 19.15 16.98 33.47
CA VAL A 95 20.50 17.56 33.68
C VAL A 95 20.76 18.67 32.65
N ALA A 96 20.36 18.46 31.39
CA ALA A 96 20.41 19.49 30.37
C ALA A 96 19.08 20.23 30.31
N ARG A 97 19.09 21.56 30.45
CA ARG A 97 17.87 22.40 30.32
C ARG A 97 17.42 22.56 28.87
N ALA A 98 18.34 22.73 27.93
CA ALA A 98 18.03 22.88 26.51
C ALA A 98 17.32 21.64 25.93
N ILE A 99 16.36 21.88 25.03
CA ILE A 99 15.64 20.83 24.31
C ILE A 99 16.50 20.49 23.08
N PRO A 100 16.93 19.22 22.90
CA PRO A 100 17.66 18.85 21.68
C PRO A 100 16.77 19.10 20.46
N PRO A 101 17.34 19.46 19.29
CA PRO A 101 16.55 19.61 18.07
C PRO A 101 15.73 18.34 17.87
N HIS A 102 14.39 18.49 17.84
CA HIS A 102 13.50 17.34 17.72
C HIS A 102 13.86 16.61 16.44
N SER A 103 14.34 15.37 16.57
CA SER A 103 14.16 14.42 15.48
C SER A 103 12.65 14.24 15.40
N HIS A 104 11.99 14.87 14.43
CA HIS A 104 10.54 14.75 14.23
C HIS A 104 10.25 13.28 13.98
N ASN A 105 9.86 12.56 15.03
CA ASN A 105 9.35 11.21 14.91
C ASN A 105 7.93 11.33 14.37
N LEU A 106 7.57 10.40 13.50
CA LEU A 106 6.22 10.35 12.96
C LEU A 106 5.24 10.13 14.11
N THR A 107 4.29 11.04 14.27
CA THR A 107 3.18 10.89 15.21
C THR A 107 2.35 9.66 14.82
N PRO A 108 1.53 9.10 15.72
CA PRO A 108 0.61 8.00 15.38
C PRO A 108 -0.26 8.32 14.16
N ALA A 109 -0.83 9.52 14.08
CA ALA A 109 -1.64 9.97 12.94
C ALA A 109 -0.82 10.04 11.64
N GLN A 110 0.41 10.54 11.68
CA GLN A 110 1.29 10.55 10.51
C GLN A 110 1.70 9.14 10.08
N LYS A 111 1.89 8.21 11.02
CA LYS A 111 2.14 6.80 10.71
C LYS A 111 0.93 6.15 10.07
N ASP A 112 -0.28 6.47 10.51
CA ASP A 112 -1.51 5.94 9.93
C ASP A 112 -1.74 6.49 8.52
N PHE A 113 -1.51 7.80 8.32
CA PHE A 113 -1.50 8.41 6.99
C PHE A 113 -0.44 7.79 6.08
N ALA A 114 0.75 7.49 6.60
CA ALA A 114 1.81 6.84 5.85
C ALA A 114 1.49 5.40 5.42
N LYS A 115 0.44 4.78 5.95
CA LYS A 115 0.00 3.42 5.56
C LYS A 115 -0.93 3.41 4.34
N GLN A 116 -1.21 4.57 3.72
CA GLN A 116 -2.05 4.65 2.52
C GLN A 116 -1.50 3.75 1.40
N ILE A 117 -2.34 2.83 0.94
CA ILE A 117 -2.01 1.82 -0.05
C ILE A 117 -1.92 2.49 -1.44
N GLY A 118 -0.96 2.04 -2.26
CA GLY A 118 -0.82 2.51 -3.65
C GLY A 118 -0.07 3.84 -3.83
N MET A 119 0.28 4.55 -2.76
CA MET A 119 1.08 5.78 -2.84
C MET A 119 2.56 5.52 -2.58
N GLU A 120 3.42 6.24 -3.30
CA GLU A 120 4.86 6.27 -3.06
C GLU A 120 5.19 7.08 -1.80
N ALA A 121 6.23 6.67 -1.07
CA ALA A 121 6.63 7.32 0.16
C ALA A 121 6.95 8.83 -0.02
N ALA A 122 7.49 9.22 -1.18
CA ALA A 122 7.75 10.63 -1.51
C ALA A 122 6.45 11.44 -1.71
N ARG A 123 5.43 10.83 -2.33
CA ARG A 123 4.11 11.45 -2.49
C ARG A 123 3.38 11.57 -1.15
N ILE A 124 3.46 10.54 -0.31
CA ILE A 124 2.91 10.58 1.06
C ILE A 124 3.62 11.68 1.86
N HIS A 125 4.96 11.75 1.79
CA HIS A 125 5.76 12.76 2.47
C HIS A 125 5.38 14.19 2.07
N THR A 126 5.18 14.43 0.77
CA THR A 126 4.71 15.73 0.27
C THR A 126 3.26 16.02 0.69
N ALA A 127 2.38 15.02 0.62
CA ALA A 127 0.98 15.15 1.02
C ALA A 127 0.80 15.44 2.51
N MET A 128 1.75 15.05 3.36
CA MET A 128 1.74 15.39 4.79
C MET A 128 1.76 16.91 5.04
N LEU A 129 2.34 17.72 4.15
CA LEU A 129 2.32 19.18 4.26
C LEU A 129 0.87 19.71 4.28
N LEU A 130 0.07 19.26 3.32
CA LEU A 130 -1.31 19.69 3.16
C LEU A 130 -2.22 19.02 4.20
N HIS A 131 -2.07 17.71 4.41
CA HIS A 131 -2.97 16.94 5.27
C HIS A 131 -2.85 17.31 6.76
N PHE A 132 -1.65 17.65 7.21
CA PHE A 132 -1.39 18.01 8.61
C PHE A 132 -1.10 19.51 8.82
N GLY A 133 -1.21 20.34 7.76
CA GLY A 133 -0.89 21.77 7.84
C GLY A 133 0.55 22.06 8.27
N LEU A 134 1.51 21.23 7.84
CA LEU A 134 2.91 21.34 8.26
C LEU A 134 3.67 22.35 7.42
N ARG A 135 4.61 23.06 8.04
CA ARG A 135 5.67 23.80 7.32
C ARG A 135 6.77 22.84 6.87
N PRO A 136 7.55 23.18 5.81
CA PRO A 136 8.67 22.35 5.36
C PRO A 136 9.68 22.01 6.47
N SER A 137 9.92 22.93 7.41
CA SER A 137 10.82 22.72 8.56
C SER A 137 10.29 21.73 9.61
N GLN A 138 8.98 21.44 9.59
CA GLN A 138 8.31 20.53 10.51
C GLN A 138 8.09 19.15 9.89
N LEU A 139 8.48 18.98 8.62
CA LEU A 139 8.29 17.73 7.89
C LEU A 139 9.29 16.68 8.40
N PRO A 140 8.85 15.45 8.70
CA PRO A 140 9.77 14.39 9.08
C PRO A 140 10.71 14.07 7.91
N ALA A 141 11.90 13.55 8.20
CA ALA A 141 12.81 13.10 7.15
C ALA A 141 12.13 12.02 6.27
N LEU A 142 12.32 12.09 4.94
CA LEU A 142 11.74 11.14 3.98
C LEU A 142 12.03 9.68 4.35
N GLN A 143 13.25 9.40 4.81
CA GLN A 143 13.67 8.07 5.26
C GLN A 143 12.75 7.49 6.34
N LYS A 144 12.20 8.33 7.24
CA LYS A 144 11.28 7.85 8.29
C LYS A 144 9.94 7.42 7.70
N VAL A 145 9.41 8.16 6.73
CA VAL A 145 8.18 7.80 6.00
C VAL A 145 8.40 6.52 5.21
N GLN A 146 9.52 6.42 4.49
CA GLN A 146 9.92 5.21 3.77
C GLN A 146 9.97 3.99 4.71
N ASN A 147 10.62 4.11 5.88
CA ASN A 147 10.71 3.01 6.82
C ASN A 147 9.33 2.52 7.31
N VAL A 148 8.39 3.42 7.56
CA VAL A 148 7.02 3.06 7.96
C VAL A 148 6.27 2.38 6.82
N VAL A 149 6.34 2.93 5.61
CA VAL A 149 5.72 2.35 4.41
C VAL A 149 6.29 0.96 4.14
N CYS A 150 7.61 0.80 4.14
CA CYS A 150 8.29 -0.48 3.91
C CYS A 150 7.95 -1.52 4.99
N TYR A 151 7.95 -1.12 6.26
CA TYR A 151 7.56 -2.00 7.36
C TYR A 151 6.10 -2.46 7.22
N TYR A 152 5.18 -1.53 6.94
CA TYR A 152 3.78 -1.84 6.76
C TYR A 152 3.54 -2.76 5.56
N ARG A 153 4.18 -2.47 4.41
CA ARG A 153 4.14 -3.32 3.23
C ARG A 153 4.60 -4.74 3.55
N ARG A 154 5.77 -4.89 4.15
CA ARG A 154 6.36 -6.20 4.48
C ARG A 154 5.54 -6.99 5.50
N THR A 155 4.96 -6.33 6.50
CA THR A 155 4.33 -7.04 7.64
C THR A 155 2.81 -7.16 7.57
N LYS A 156 2.14 -6.30 6.79
CA LYS A 156 0.67 -6.22 6.73
C LYS A 156 0.10 -6.39 5.34
N LEU A 157 0.84 -6.00 4.29
CA LEU A 157 0.40 -6.15 2.90
C LEU A 157 1.07 -7.34 2.20
N GLY A 158 1.76 -8.21 2.94
CA GLY A 158 2.38 -9.39 2.35
C GLY A 158 3.62 -9.11 1.50
N GLY A 159 4.32 -7.98 1.68
CA GLY A 159 5.54 -7.61 0.94
C GLY A 159 6.77 -8.51 1.17
N ASN A 160 6.55 -9.77 1.55
CA ASN A 160 7.41 -10.92 1.31
C ASN A 160 6.99 -11.64 0.00
N ASP A 161 6.40 -10.93 -0.96
CA ASP A 161 6.10 -11.46 -2.29
C ASP A 161 7.41 -11.74 -3.03
N THR A 162 8.05 -12.86 -2.70
CA THR A 162 9.11 -13.38 -3.54
C THR A 162 8.53 -13.61 -4.92
N THR A 163 9.34 -13.41 -5.96
CA THR A 163 8.92 -13.72 -7.33
C THR A 163 8.31 -15.13 -7.41
N ALA A 164 8.86 -16.08 -6.65
CA ALA A 164 8.33 -17.44 -6.52
C ALA A 164 6.88 -17.50 -5.98
N ALA A 165 6.55 -16.76 -4.91
CA ALA A 165 5.20 -16.75 -4.35
C ALA A 165 4.18 -16.13 -5.32
N ILE A 166 4.57 -15.08 -6.06
CA ILE A 166 3.73 -14.49 -7.11
C ILE A 166 3.54 -15.47 -8.27
N VAL A 167 4.62 -16.11 -8.73
CA VAL A 167 4.58 -17.11 -9.80
C VAL A 167 3.64 -18.25 -9.41
N GLU A 168 3.76 -18.77 -8.18
CA GLU A 168 2.89 -19.82 -7.66
C GLU A 168 1.42 -19.36 -7.60
N ALA A 169 1.15 -18.15 -7.12
CA ALA A 169 -0.21 -17.62 -7.08
C ALA A 169 -0.81 -17.44 -8.48
N VAL A 170 -0.02 -16.95 -9.44
CA VAL A 170 -0.43 -16.80 -10.83
C VAL A 170 -0.68 -18.16 -11.48
N GLN A 171 0.18 -19.14 -11.26
CA GLN A 171 0.00 -20.49 -11.80
C GLN A 171 -1.19 -21.22 -11.17
N ARG A 172 -1.43 -21.04 -9.86
CA ARG A 172 -2.58 -21.62 -9.16
C ARG A 172 -3.92 -21.09 -9.68
N LEU A 173 -3.95 -19.83 -10.09
CA LEU A 173 -5.15 -19.18 -10.65
C LEU A 173 -5.20 -19.27 -12.18
N ALA A 174 -4.26 -19.97 -12.83
CA ALA A 174 -4.22 -20.05 -14.28
C ALA A 174 -5.48 -20.73 -14.81
N PHE A 175 -6.08 -20.10 -15.81
CA PHE A 175 -7.31 -20.56 -16.43
C PHE A 175 -7.21 -22.02 -16.88
N ASN A 176 -8.08 -22.87 -16.33
CA ASN A 176 -8.19 -24.28 -16.67
C ASN A 176 -9.57 -24.64 -17.26
N GLY A 177 -10.53 -23.70 -17.27
CA GLY A 177 -11.87 -23.85 -17.82
C GLY A 177 -12.93 -24.21 -16.78
N GLY A 178 -12.52 -24.74 -15.62
CA GLY A 178 -13.39 -25.15 -14.52
C GLY A 178 -13.82 -24.02 -13.59
N GLU A 179 -13.37 -22.79 -13.82
CA GLU A 179 -13.74 -21.63 -12.99
C GLU A 179 -15.22 -21.27 -13.12
N GLU A 180 -15.86 -20.86 -12.03
CA GLU A 180 -17.24 -20.36 -12.07
C GLU A 180 -17.31 -19.00 -12.78
N GLU A 181 -18.53 -18.56 -13.11
CA GLU A 181 -18.79 -17.37 -13.94
C GLU A 181 -18.10 -16.09 -13.43
N HIS A 182 -18.07 -15.92 -12.10
CA HIS A 182 -17.50 -14.74 -11.44
C HIS A 182 -16.14 -15.00 -10.79
N ASP A 183 -15.62 -16.23 -10.89
CA ASP A 183 -14.33 -16.56 -10.29
C ASP A 183 -13.20 -15.91 -11.10
N PRO A 184 -12.26 -15.21 -10.43
CA PRO A 184 -11.14 -14.60 -11.11
C PRO A 184 -10.11 -15.67 -11.49
N PHE A 185 -9.60 -15.57 -12.70
CA PHE A 185 -8.50 -16.38 -13.19
C PHE A 185 -7.41 -15.51 -13.81
N THR A 186 -6.22 -16.09 -13.89
CA THR A 186 -5.08 -15.53 -14.61
C THR A 186 -4.93 -16.20 -15.97
N PHE A 187 -4.37 -15.46 -16.91
CA PHE A 187 -4.02 -15.99 -18.22
C PHE A 187 -2.77 -15.29 -18.75
N GLY A 188 -2.17 -15.82 -19.81
CA GLY A 188 -1.06 -15.19 -20.50
C GLY A 188 -0.78 -15.89 -21.81
N TRP A 189 0.40 -15.62 -22.39
CA TRP A 189 0.73 -16.13 -23.73
C TRP A 189 1.72 -17.29 -23.70
N ASP A 190 2.79 -17.16 -22.92
CA ASP A 190 3.87 -18.15 -22.89
C ASP A 190 3.56 -19.25 -21.86
N VAL A 191 3.56 -20.50 -22.30
CA VAL A 191 3.40 -21.70 -21.45
C VAL A 191 4.64 -22.58 -21.53
N ASP A 192 4.97 -23.26 -20.43
CA ASP A 192 6.11 -24.18 -20.39
C ASP A 192 5.76 -25.56 -20.98
N ARG A 193 6.73 -26.47 -20.95
CA ARG A 193 6.56 -27.85 -21.45
C ARG A 193 5.51 -28.65 -20.67
N GLU A 194 5.19 -28.25 -19.44
CA GLU A 194 4.17 -28.86 -18.59
C GLU A 194 2.79 -28.20 -18.79
N GLY A 195 2.69 -27.19 -19.65
CA GLY A 195 1.46 -26.42 -19.89
C GLY A 195 1.18 -25.37 -18.83
N LYS A 196 2.11 -25.08 -17.91
CA LYS A 196 1.95 -24.03 -16.90
C LYS A 196 2.29 -22.67 -17.47
N LEU A 197 1.58 -21.66 -17.00
CA LEU A 197 1.85 -20.27 -17.38
C LEU A 197 3.26 -19.85 -16.95
N VAL A 198 4.03 -19.35 -17.91
CA VAL A 198 5.38 -18.83 -17.68
C VAL A 198 5.28 -17.38 -17.23
N VAL A 199 5.69 -17.13 -15.99
CA VAL A 199 5.80 -15.77 -15.44
C VAL A 199 7.27 -15.41 -15.37
N GLY A 200 7.70 -14.52 -16.27
CA GLY A 200 9.05 -13.97 -16.27
C GLY A 200 9.38 -13.15 -15.02
N ASN A 201 10.66 -12.86 -14.80
CA ASN A 201 11.10 -12.02 -13.67
C ASN A 201 11.06 -10.51 -14.00
N GLY A 202 10.71 -10.16 -15.24
CA GLY A 202 10.59 -8.79 -15.71
C GLY A 202 11.83 -8.25 -16.41
N SER A 203 12.92 -9.02 -16.51
CA SER A 203 14.09 -8.64 -17.32
C SER A 203 13.76 -8.63 -18.81
N ASP A 204 14.67 -8.10 -19.63
CA ASP A 204 14.52 -8.09 -21.09
C ASP A 204 14.49 -9.53 -21.65
N GLU A 205 15.28 -10.44 -21.09
CA GLU A 205 15.35 -11.84 -21.49
C GLU A 205 14.17 -12.68 -20.97
N LYS A 206 13.65 -12.32 -19.78
CA LYS A 206 12.55 -13.03 -19.10
C LYS A 206 11.44 -12.06 -18.76
N SER A 207 10.89 -11.42 -19.80
CA SER A 207 9.74 -10.55 -19.68
C SER A 207 8.52 -11.31 -19.16
N PHE A 208 7.62 -10.64 -18.44
CA PHE A 208 6.34 -11.23 -18.05
C PHE A 208 5.16 -10.51 -18.71
N LEU A 209 4.09 -11.27 -18.88
CA LEU A 209 2.77 -10.83 -19.33
C LEU A 209 1.74 -11.68 -18.59
N VAL A 210 0.97 -11.05 -17.70
CA VAL A 210 -0.08 -11.73 -16.92
C VAL A 210 -1.37 -10.94 -17.04
N GLY A 211 -2.41 -11.61 -17.51
CA GLY A 211 -3.77 -11.10 -17.59
C GLY A 211 -4.65 -11.61 -16.46
N PHE A 212 -5.66 -10.84 -16.10
CA PHE A 212 -6.67 -11.15 -15.09
C PHE A 212 -8.06 -10.88 -15.67
N SER A 213 -8.98 -11.82 -15.49
CA SER A 213 -10.38 -11.69 -15.92
C SER A 213 -11.28 -12.63 -15.11
N THR A 214 -12.58 -12.53 -15.35
CA THR A 214 -13.59 -13.54 -15.03
C THR A 214 -14.32 -13.91 -16.32
N LYS A 215 -15.13 -14.99 -16.32
CA LYS A 215 -15.96 -15.33 -17.48
C LYS A 215 -17.02 -14.24 -17.71
N ALA A 216 -17.63 -13.75 -16.64
CA ALA A 216 -18.62 -12.68 -16.66
C ALA A 216 -18.12 -11.39 -17.32
N LEU A 217 -16.86 -11.01 -17.09
CA LEU A 217 -16.27 -9.83 -17.75
C LEU A 217 -16.14 -10.08 -19.26
N LEU A 218 -15.64 -11.25 -19.69
CA LEU A 218 -15.48 -11.56 -21.12
C LEU A 218 -16.83 -11.68 -21.85
N HIS A 219 -17.85 -12.23 -21.19
CA HIS A 219 -19.21 -12.31 -21.74
C HIS A 219 -19.80 -10.94 -22.10
N GLN A 220 -19.31 -9.85 -21.49
CA GLN A 220 -19.75 -8.50 -21.86
C GLN A 220 -19.45 -8.18 -23.33
N ALA A 221 -18.41 -8.75 -23.92
CA ALA A 221 -18.09 -8.57 -25.33
C ALA A 221 -18.80 -9.54 -26.29
N SER A 222 -19.62 -10.48 -25.78
CA SER A 222 -20.43 -11.40 -26.61
C SER A 222 -21.66 -10.69 -27.16
N ARG A 223 -21.43 -9.82 -28.14
CA ARG A 223 -22.45 -9.06 -28.85
C ARG A 223 -21.90 -8.62 -30.22
N ASP A 224 -22.76 -8.06 -31.06
CA ASP A 224 -22.35 -7.57 -32.38
C ASP A 224 -21.14 -6.60 -32.27
N PRO A 225 -20.00 -6.88 -32.93
CA PRO A 225 -18.80 -6.05 -32.91
C PRO A 225 -19.01 -4.59 -33.34
N SER A 226 -20.08 -4.30 -34.09
CA SER A 226 -20.42 -2.94 -34.52
C SER A 226 -21.06 -2.08 -33.42
N THR A 227 -21.47 -2.70 -32.31
CA THR A 227 -22.23 -2.05 -31.23
C THR A 227 -21.37 -1.47 -30.10
N PHE A 228 -20.05 -1.69 -30.15
CA PHE A 228 -19.12 -1.22 -29.14
C PHE A 228 -17.77 -0.79 -29.74
N ILE A 229 -17.05 0.02 -28.96
CA ILE A 229 -15.65 0.35 -29.22
C ILE A 229 -14.80 -0.48 -28.27
N PHE A 230 -13.83 -1.22 -28.80
CA PHE A 230 -12.85 -1.95 -27.98
C PHE A 230 -11.76 -0.99 -27.51
N HIS A 231 -11.59 -0.88 -26.20
CA HIS A 231 -10.63 0.04 -25.58
C HIS A 231 -9.47 -0.70 -24.96
N VAL A 232 -8.26 -0.19 -25.20
CA VAL A 232 -7.02 -0.69 -24.60
C VAL A 232 -6.20 0.49 -24.12
N ASP A 233 -6.30 0.80 -22.84
CA ASP A 233 -5.58 1.92 -22.22
C ASP A 233 -4.38 1.43 -21.41
N ALA A 234 -3.23 2.08 -21.51
CA ALA A 234 -2.03 1.72 -20.75
C ALA A 234 -1.86 2.68 -19.56
N THR A 235 -1.96 2.14 -18.35
CA THR A 235 -1.81 2.90 -17.10
C THR A 235 -0.50 2.56 -16.40
N TYR A 236 0.29 3.57 -16.05
CA TYR A 236 1.65 3.42 -15.47
C TYR A 236 1.70 3.64 -13.95
N LYS A 237 0.58 4.03 -13.33
CA LYS A 237 0.51 4.49 -11.92
C LYS A 237 0.15 3.40 -10.91
N THR A 238 0.24 2.13 -11.28
CA THR A 238 -0.31 1.01 -10.49
C THR A 238 0.74 0.12 -9.81
N ASN A 239 2.04 0.30 -10.08
CA ASN A 239 3.11 -0.47 -9.44
C ASN A 239 4.39 0.36 -9.19
N GLN A 240 5.27 -0.11 -8.30
CA GLN A 240 6.48 0.61 -7.87
C GLN A 240 7.55 0.78 -8.96
N VAL A 241 7.44 0.02 -10.05
CA VAL A 241 8.43 -0.03 -11.14
C VAL A 241 7.88 0.66 -12.40
N SER A 242 6.68 1.24 -12.32
CA SER A 242 5.96 1.85 -13.46
C SER A 242 5.77 0.91 -14.66
N TYR A 243 5.63 -0.40 -14.42
CA TYR A 243 5.23 -1.33 -15.48
C TYR A 243 3.84 -0.95 -16.02
N PRO A 244 3.63 -0.99 -17.34
CA PRO A 244 2.31 -0.75 -17.92
C PRO A 244 1.30 -1.80 -17.44
N VAL A 245 0.12 -1.31 -17.07
CA VAL A 245 -1.09 -2.12 -16.92
C VAL A 245 -2.07 -1.73 -18.00
N PHE A 246 -2.35 -2.67 -18.91
CA PHE A 246 -3.40 -2.52 -19.90
C PHE A 246 -4.76 -2.73 -19.24
N VAL A 247 -5.58 -1.70 -19.31
CA VAL A 247 -7.00 -1.75 -18.97
C VAL A 247 -7.74 -2.02 -20.26
N VAL A 248 -8.29 -3.22 -20.37
CA VAL A 248 -9.01 -3.68 -21.56
C VAL A 248 -10.49 -3.65 -21.25
N GLY A 249 -11.25 -2.93 -22.06
CA GLY A 249 -12.68 -2.78 -21.87
C GLY A 249 -13.39 -2.57 -23.19
N ILE A 250 -14.70 -2.46 -23.12
CA ILE A 250 -15.54 -2.01 -24.22
C ILE A 250 -16.27 -0.75 -23.80
N THR A 251 -16.64 0.10 -24.75
CA THR A 251 -17.59 1.19 -24.51
C THR A 251 -18.79 0.99 -25.41
N ASP A 252 -19.98 0.96 -24.82
CA ASP A 252 -21.24 0.82 -25.53
C ASP A 252 -21.88 2.18 -25.88
N ILE A 253 -23.02 2.16 -26.56
CA ILE A 253 -23.80 3.37 -26.92
C ILE A 253 -24.22 4.16 -25.66
N ALA A 254 -24.40 3.48 -24.52
CA ALA A 254 -24.69 4.12 -23.24
C ALA A 254 -23.45 4.79 -22.61
N ARG A 255 -22.30 4.77 -23.29
CA ARG A 255 -21.02 5.35 -22.87
C ARG A 255 -20.52 4.81 -21.53
N LYS A 256 -20.94 3.59 -21.18
CA LYS A 256 -20.36 2.89 -20.04
C LYS A 256 -19.09 2.18 -20.50
N PHE A 257 -18.11 2.09 -19.61
CA PHE A 257 -16.88 1.32 -19.84
C PHE A 257 -16.92 0.00 -19.05
N PRO A 258 -17.58 -1.05 -19.56
CA PRO A 258 -17.41 -2.38 -19.01
C PRO A 258 -15.96 -2.89 -19.17
N LEU A 259 -15.35 -3.31 -18.05
CA LEU A 259 -14.02 -3.91 -18.04
C LEU A 259 -14.10 -5.34 -18.59
N LEU A 260 -13.19 -5.71 -19.48
CA LEU A 260 -13.01 -7.08 -19.95
C LEU A 260 -11.85 -7.76 -19.23
N ALA A 261 -10.69 -7.11 -19.15
CA ALA A 261 -9.49 -7.69 -18.57
C ALA A 261 -8.49 -6.63 -18.12
N LEU A 262 -7.60 -7.02 -17.21
CA LEU A 262 -6.40 -6.26 -16.87
C LEU A 262 -5.17 -7.07 -17.27
N LEU A 263 -4.18 -6.46 -17.92
CA LEU A 263 -2.92 -7.14 -18.23
C LEU A 263 -1.74 -6.34 -17.71
N VAL A 264 -0.82 -6.98 -17.02
CA VAL A 264 0.43 -6.38 -16.56
C VAL A 264 1.56 -6.93 -17.42
N THR A 265 2.41 -6.05 -17.94
CA THR A 265 3.61 -6.48 -18.67
C THR A 265 4.85 -5.70 -18.24
N SER A 266 6.00 -6.35 -18.27
CA SER A 266 7.27 -5.70 -17.92
C SER A 266 7.90 -4.88 -19.05
N GLN A 267 7.40 -5.01 -20.28
CA GLN A 267 8.04 -4.44 -21.48
C GLN A 267 7.03 -3.67 -22.35
N GLN A 268 7.54 -2.69 -23.10
CA GLN A 268 6.74 -1.81 -23.97
C GLN A 268 7.12 -1.95 -25.44
N GLN A 269 7.62 -3.13 -25.83
CA GLN A 269 7.98 -3.41 -27.22
C GLN A 269 6.78 -3.96 -28.00
N GLU A 270 6.81 -3.76 -29.31
CA GLU A 270 5.74 -4.18 -30.22
C GLU A 270 5.40 -5.68 -30.08
N CYS A 271 6.42 -6.53 -29.89
CA CYS A 271 6.23 -7.96 -29.71
C CYS A 271 5.47 -8.30 -28.41
N HIS A 272 5.60 -7.53 -27.34
CA HIS A 272 4.88 -7.74 -26.08
C HIS A 272 3.43 -7.32 -26.17
N TYR A 273 3.14 -6.22 -26.88
CA TYR A 273 1.77 -5.84 -27.20
C TYR A 273 1.09 -6.93 -28.05
N ALA A 274 1.80 -7.50 -29.02
CA ALA A 274 1.26 -8.59 -29.85
C ALA A 274 0.91 -9.81 -29.01
N LYS A 275 1.78 -10.19 -28.06
CA LYS A 275 1.50 -11.27 -27.09
C LYS A 275 0.30 -10.94 -26.20
N ALA A 276 0.16 -9.71 -25.72
CA ALA A 276 -0.99 -9.27 -24.91
C ALA A 276 -2.30 -9.43 -25.68
N PHE A 277 -2.35 -8.98 -26.93
CA PHE A 277 -3.52 -9.14 -27.79
C PHE A 277 -3.82 -10.58 -28.15
N ALA A 278 -2.79 -11.38 -28.43
CA ALA A 278 -2.95 -12.79 -28.69
C ALA A 278 -3.49 -13.53 -27.46
N ALA A 279 -3.04 -13.18 -26.27
CA ALA A 279 -3.55 -13.72 -25.00
C ALA A 279 -5.04 -13.36 -24.79
N ILE A 280 -5.45 -12.12 -25.06
CA ILE A 280 -6.87 -11.70 -24.96
C ILE A 280 -7.75 -12.47 -25.94
N ARG A 281 -7.31 -12.61 -27.20
CA ARG A 281 -8.05 -13.38 -28.21
C ARG A 281 -8.16 -14.85 -27.83
N TRP A 282 -7.07 -15.42 -27.35
CA TRP A 282 -7.02 -16.81 -26.91
C TRP A 282 -7.97 -17.06 -25.74
N ILE A 283 -7.92 -16.24 -24.68
CA ILE A 283 -8.75 -16.45 -23.49
C ILE A 283 -10.23 -16.23 -23.79
N TYR A 284 -10.57 -15.22 -24.60
CA TYR A 284 -11.95 -14.99 -25.05
C TYR A 284 -12.47 -16.22 -25.81
N SER A 285 -11.68 -16.76 -26.74
CA SER A 285 -12.06 -17.96 -27.49
C SER A 285 -12.19 -19.20 -26.62
N LYS A 286 -11.37 -19.32 -25.58
CA LYS A 286 -11.48 -20.42 -24.61
C LYS A 286 -12.72 -20.34 -23.74
N VAL A 287 -13.14 -19.14 -23.35
CA VAL A 287 -14.32 -18.94 -22.49
C VAL A 287 -15.62 -19.00 -23.28
N LEU A 288 -15.69 -18.35 -24.45
CA LEU A 288 -16.94 -18.23 -25.21
C LEU A 288 -17.08 -19.21 -26.38
N GLY A 289 -16.01 -19.92 -26.75
CA GLY A 289 -16.03 -20.83 -27.90
C GLY A 289 -16.04 -20.14 -29.27
N GLU A 290 -15.91 -18.82 -29.32
CA GLU A 290 -15.91 -18.01 -30.54
C GLU A 290 -14.70 -17.06 -30.62
N GLN A 291 -14.36 -16.58 -31.82
CA GLN A 291 -13.25 -15.63 -31.96
C GLN A 291 -13.66 -14.23 -31.51
N PHE A 292 -12.81 -13.56 -30.74
CA PHE A 292 -12.99 -12.15 -30.42
C PHE A 292 -12.93 -11.29 -31.68
N ARG A 293 -13.94 -10.42 -31.86
CA ARG A 293 -14.06 -9.51 -33.00
C ARG A 293 -14.43 -8.11 -32.50
N ALA A 294 -13.81 -7.08 -33.08
CA ALA A 294 -14.12 -5.68 -32.79
C ALA A 294 -14.13 -4.89 -34.11
N ALA A 295 -15.20 -4.14 -34.37
CA ALA A 295 -15.26 -3.26 -35.53
C ALA A 295 -14.44 -1.98 -35.32
N TYR A 296 -14.44 -1.46 -34.09
CA TYR A 296 -13.74 -0.24 -33.72
C TYR A 296 -12.78 -0.51 -32.56
N VAL A 297 -11.55 -0.02 -32.68
CA VAL A 297 -10.53 -0.13 -31.64
C VAL A 297 -10.01 1.26 -31.28
N MET A 298 -9.95 1.55 -29.98
CA MET A 298 -9.35 2.74 -29.42
C MET A 298 -8.24 2.31 -28.45
N GLY A 299 -7.06 2.91 -28.57
CA GLY A 299 -5.97 2.62 -27.66
C GLY A 299 -4.98 3.77 -27.54
N THR A 300 -4.11 3.67 -26.55
CA THR A 300 -3.03 4.64 -26.35
C THR A 300 -2.07 4.72 -27.54
N LEU A 301 -1.44 5.88 -27.70
CA LEU A 301 -0.55 6.25 -28.82
C LEU A 301 0.61 5.26 -29.10
N MET A 302 0.90 4.34 -28.17
CA MET A 302 1.96 3.33 -28.26
C MET A 302 1.55 2.06 -29.02
N LEU A 303 0.26 1.88 -29.32
CA LEU A 303 -0.32 0.68 -29.95
C LEU A 303 -0.61 0.71 -31.49
N PRO A 304 -0.27 1.74 -32.32
CA PRO A 304 -0.84 1.85 -33.67
C PRO A 304 -0.51 0.68 -34.62
N ARG A 305 0.72 0.16 -34.59
CA ARG A 305 1.13 -0.95 -35.47
C ARG A 305 0.59 -2.30 -34.99
N THR A 306 0.49 -2.50 -33.68
CA THR A 306 0.02 -3.77 -33.10
C THR A 306 -1.50 -3.92 -33.15
N ILE A 307 -2.26 -2.82 -33.11
CA ILE A 307 -3.73 -2.87 -33.28
C ILE A 307 -4.12 -3.47 -34.64
N LEU A 308 -3.31 -3.27 -35.68
CA LEU A 308 -3.52 -3.90 -36.99
C LEU A 308 -3.43 -5.44 -36.91
N LEU A 309 -2.70 -6.01 -35.95
CA LEU A 309 -2.60 -7.47 -35.75
C LEU A 309 -3.84 -8.08 -35.07
N LEU A 310 -4.70 -7.27 -34.45
CA LEU A 310 -6.01 -7.75 -33.96
C LEU A 310 -6.98 -8.04 -35.11
N GLN A 311 -6.80 -7.36 -36.25
CA GLN A 311 -7.72 -7.40 -37.37
C GLN A 311 -7.17 -8.38 -38.41
N ASN A 312 -7.61 -9.64 -38.35
CA ASN A 312 -7.45 -10.50 -39.52
C ASN A 312 -8.24 -9.88 -40.67
N SER A 313 -7.56 -9.74 -41.80
CA SER A 313 -8.01 -9.28 -43.11
C SER A 313 -9.44 -9.73 -43.44
N GLU A 314 -10.40 -8.81 -43.34
CA GLU A 314 -11.47 -8.56 -44.31
C GLU A 314 -12.39 -7.46 -43.75
N VAL A 315 -12.21 -6.26 -44.29
CA VAL A 315 -13.13 -5.10 -44.27
C VAL A 315 -13.65 -4.66 -42.89
N ILE A 316 -13.16 -3.52 -42.37
CA ILE A 316 -13.95 -2.49 -41.64
C ILE A 316 -13.05 -1.26 -41.39
N ALA A 317 -13.62 -0.07 -41.50
CA ALA A 317 -12.96 1.23 -41.45
C ALA A 317 -12.22 1.49 -40.11
N SER A 318 -10.92 1.76 -40.19
CA SER A 318 -10.09 2.17 -39.06
C SER A 318 -10.25 3.66 -38.77
N MET A 319 -10.71 4.02 -37.57
CA MET A 319 -10.58 5.38 -37.05
C MET A 319 -9.72 5.34 -35.79
N ILE A 320 -8.39 5.43 -35.97
CA ILE A 320 -7.44 5.60 -34.88
C ILE A 320 -7.58 7.05 -34.37
N ILE A 321 -8.41 7.28 -33.37
CA ILE A 321 -8.46 8.58 -32.69
C ILE A 321 -7.39 8.61 -31.61
N SER A 322 -6.24 9.21 -31.93
CA SER A 322 -5.21 9.54 -30.96
C SER A 322 -5.56 10.89 -30.30
N TYR A 323 -5.96 10.87 -29.02
CA TYR A 323 -6.06 12.12 -28.24
C TYR A 323 -4.77 12.34 -27.47
N ALA A 324 -4.04 13.40 -27.83
CA ALA A 324 -3.10 14.05 -26.94
C ALA A 324 -3.93 14.89 -25.95
N ILE A 325 -3.99 14.47 -24.68
CA ILE A 325 -4.46 15.37 -23.62
C ILE A 325 -3.24 15.79 -22.81
N ILE A 326 -2.86 17.05 -23.08
CA ILE A 326 -2.04 17.90 -22.22
C ILE A 326 -2.74 17.99 -20.86
N THR A 327 -2.07 17.55 -19.80
CA THR A 327 -1.96 18.24 -18.49
C THR A 327 -0.91 17.52 -17.66
#